data_AF-A0A370V293-F1
#
_entry.id   AF-A0A370V293-F1
#
_cell.length_a   1.000
_cell.length_b   1.000
_cell.length_c   1.000
_cell.angle_alpha   90.00
_cell.angle_beta   90.00
_cell.angle_gamma   90.00
#
_symmetry.space_group_name_H-M   'P 1'
#
loop_
_entity.id
_entity.type
_entity.pdbx_description
1 polymer ?
#
loop_
_entity_poly.entity_id
_entity_poly.type
_entity_poly.pdbx_seq_one_letter_code
_entity_poly.pdbx_strand_id
1 'polypeptide(L)'
;MSDLIPYQKPYQSSTDLCQKLQRDGLVITDVGNARKVLERCSYYRFKAYLIPFRDETTRRYYSDATFDKAHELYLFDQDLRLLVFKLIQKIEIAVRSSFDYWVTGINKNSFWYLDSSLFNNSDNHIKTVSNVSASFRKSKEEFAKHYKEKYFNEYCPFHRG
;
A
#
# COMPACT_ATOMS: atom_id res chain seq x y z
N MET A 1 -7.03 14.92 29.29
CA MET A 1 -7.15 13.88 28.24
C MET A 1 -8.61 13.80 27.88
N SER A 2 -8.97 13.98 26.60
CA SER A 2 -10.37 13.91 26.18
C SER A 2 -10.83 12.46 26.22
N ASP A 3 -11.89 12.16 26.98
CA ASP A 3 -12.43 10.80 27.06
C ASP A 3 -12.92 10.34 25.69
N LEU A 4 -12.50 9.13 25.30
CA LEU A 4 -12.92 8.51 24.05
C LEU A 4 -14.39 8.10 24.15
N ILE A 5 -15.19 8.51 23.16
CA ILE A 5 -16.60 8.13 23.07
C ILE A 5 -16.76 6.88 22.16
N PRO A 6 -17.66 5.94 22.51
CA PRO A 6 -17.97 4.79 21.65
C PRO A 6 -18.51 5.19 20.27
N TYR A 7 -18.10 4.48 19.23
CA TYR A 7 -18.59 4.72 17.87
C TYR A 7 -20.00 4.15 17.69
N GLN A 8 -20.99 5.04 17.63
CA GLN A 8 -22.43 4.70 17.57
C GLN A 8 -23.08 5.02 16.20
N LYS A 9 -22.29 5.33 15.16
CA LYS A 9 -22.86 5.76 13.87
C LYS A 9 -23.40 4.54 13.10
N PRO A 10 -24.66 4.57 12.63
CA PRO A 10 -25.24 3.48 11.88
C PRO A 10 -24.63 3.34 10.49
N TYR A 11 -24.81 2.17 9.90
CA TYR A 11 -24.58 1.98 8.47
C TYR A 11 -25.45 2.96 7.66
N GLN A 12 -24.88 3.50 6.59
CA GLN A 12 -25.58 4.34 5.63
C GLN A 12 -25.39 3.72 4.24
N SER A 13 -26.48 3.55 3.49
CA SER A 13 -26.39 3.12 2.10
C SER A 13 -25.77 4.21 1.23
N SER A 14 -25.31 3.84 0.03
CA SER A 14 -24.81 4.79 -0.97
C SER A 14 -25.85 5.88 -1.32
N THR A 15 -27.13 5.52 -1.31
CA THR A 15 -28.26 6.46 -1.45
C THR A 15 -28.35 7.44 -0.28
N ASP A 16 -28.32 6.94 0.96
CA ASP A 16 -28.38 7.79 2.18
C ASP A 16 -27.20 8.76 2.26
N LEU A 17 -26.03 8.30 1.80
CA LEU A 17 -24.82 9.11 1.73
C LEU A 17 -24.95 10.22 0.68
N CYS A 18 -25.48 9.94 -0.51
CA CYS A 18 -25.74 10.97 -1.52
C CYS A 18 -26.72 12.04 -0.98
N GLN A 19 -27.81 11.61 -0.34
CA GLN A 19 -28.77 12.53 0.27
C GLN A 19 -28.14 13.40 1.36
N LYS A 20 -27.31 12.79 2.22
CA LYS A 20 -26.57 13.52 3.25
C LYS A 20 -25.63 14.56 2.64
N LEU A 21 -24.89 14.19 1.59
CA LEU A 21 -23.98 15.11 0.90
C LEU A 21 -24.74 16.31 0.30
N GLN A 22 -25.87 16.07 -0.37
CA GLN A 22 -26.74 17.13 -0.88
C GLN A 22 -27.28 18.02 0.24
N ARG A 23 -27.74 17.42 1.35
CA ARG A 23 -28.23 18.16 2.52
C ARG A 23 -27.15 19.05 3.14
N ASP A 24 -25.90 18.59 3.14
CA ASP A 24 -24.75 19.32 3.64
C ASP A 24 -24.23 20.38 2.64
N GLY A 25 -24.85 20.49 1.45
CA GLY A 25 -24.61 21.56 0.46
C GLY A 25 -23.88 21.12 -0.81
N LEU A 26 -23.54 19.83 -0.97
CA LEU A 26 -22.82 19.35 -2.16
C LEU A 26 -23.76 19.26 -3.36
N VAL A 27 -23.38 19.85 -4.48
CA VAL A 27 -24.13 19.71 -5.73
C VAL A 27 -23.85 18.34 -6.34
N ILE A 28 -24.91 17.54 -6.52
CA ILE A 28 -24.85 16.24 -7.22
C ILE A 28 -25.80 16.29 -8.40
N THR A 29 -25.24 16.35 -9.60
CA THR A 29 -25.93 16.39 -10.90
C THR A 29 -26.49 15.01 -11.29
N ASP A 30 -25.66 13.97 -11.21
CA ASP A 30 -26.04 12.58 -11.44
C ASP A 30 -25.90 11.74 -10.16
N VAL A 31 -27.01 11.63 -9.43
CA VAL A 31 -27.10 10.83 -8.19
C VAL A 31 -26.85 9.34 -8.47
N GLY A 32 -27.25 8.84 -9.64
CA GLY A 32 -27.07 7.44 -10.02
C GLY A 32 -25.59 7.09 -10.20
N ASN A 33 -24.83 7.97 -10.85
CA ASN A 33 -23.38 7.84 -10.97
C ASN A 33 -22.68 8.02 -9.62
N ALA A 34 -23.03 9.05 -8.86
CA ALA A 34 -22.44 9.30 -7.54
C ALA A 34 -22.59 8.08 -6.62
N ARG A 35 -23.76 7.44 -6.63
CA ARG A 35 -24.02 6.19 -5.89
C ARG A 35 -23.05 5.07 -6.28
N LYS A 36 -22.89 4.81 -7.57
CA LYS A 36 -21.96 3.78 -8.09
C LYS A 36 -20.51 4.06 -7.72
N VAL A 37 -20.10 5.34 -7.77
CA VAL A 37 -18.76 5.76 -7.34
C VAL A 37 -18.54 5.43 -5.87
N LEU A 38 -19.47 5.83 -4.99
CA LEU A 38 -19.37 5.58 -3.55
C LEU A 38 -19.38 4.08 -3.20
N GLU A 39 -20.11 3.25 -3.95
CA GLU A 39 -20.11 1.79 -3.82
C GLU A 39 -18.75 1.20 -4.22
N ARG A 40 -18.14 1.68 -5.32
CA ARG A 40 -16.88 1.17 -5.84
C ARG A 40 -15.67 1.55 -4.98
N CYS A 41 -15.59 2.82 -4.54
CA CYS A 41 -14.39 3.32 -3.86
C CYS A 41 -14.49 3.37 -2.33
N SER A 42 -15.65 3.05 -1.76
CA SER A 42 -16.02 3.35 -0.37
C SER A 42 -16.11 4.85 -0.07
N TYR A 43 -17.20 5.26 0.60
CA TYR A 43 -17.40 6.64 1.04
C TYR A 43 -16.28 7.15 1.93
N TYR A 44 -15.68 6.32 2.79
CA TYR A 44 -14.62 6.78 3.68
C TYR A 44 -13.37 7.23 2.93
N ARG A 45 -13.04 6.54 1.84
CA ARG A 45 -11.95 6.95 0.95
C ARG A 45 -12.35 8.21 0.19
N PHE A 46 -13.54 8.24 -0.41
CA PHE A 46 -14.03 9.39 -1.18
C PHE A 46 -14.13 10.67 -0.34
N LYS A 47 -14.53 10.54 0.93
CA LYS A 47 -14.70 11.65 1.86
C LYS A 47 -13.44 12.50 2.01
N ALA A 48 -12.25 11.91 1.92
CA ALA A 48 -11.01 12.68 1.99
C ALA A 48 -10.91 13.74 0.86
N TYR A 49 -11.42 13.42 -0.33
CA TYR A 49 -11.42 14.30 -1.49
C TYR A 49 -12.54 15.35 -1.45
N LEU A 50 -13.47 15.23 -0.50
CA LEU A 50 -14.51 16.23 -0.23
C LEU A 50 -14.06 17.32 0.74
N ILE A 51 -12.99 17.09 1.52
CA ILE A 51 -12.47 18.03 2.53
C ILE A 51 -12.13 19.41 1.92
N PRO A 52 -11.44 19.52 0.77
CA PRO A 52 -11.09 20.83 0.20
C PRO A 52 -12.30 21.69 -0.19
N PHE A 53 -13.47 21.08 -0.36
CA PHE A 53 -14.69 21.75 -0.79
C PHE A 53 -15.64 22.07 0.37
N ARG A 54 -15.20 21.86 1.61
CA ARG A 54 -16.03 21.98 2.81
C ARG A 54 -15.46 23.01 3.77
N ASP A 55 -16.34 23.86 4.27
CA ASP A 55 -16.04 24.77 5.37
C ASP A 55 -16.01 23.97 6.69
N GLU A 56 -14.85 23.92 7.33
CA GLU A 56 -14.66 23.19 8.60
C GLU A 56 -15.42 23.81 9.77
N THR A 57 -15.71 25.12 9.72
CA THR A 57 -16.45 25.84 10.77
C THR A 57 -17.94 25.52 10.67
N THR A 58 -18.53 25.70 9.49
CA THR A 58 -19.97 25.49 9.29
C THR A 58 -20.32 24.04 9.02
N ARG A 59 -19.32 23.21 8.72
CA ARG A 59 -19.46 21.80 8.32
C ARG A 59 -20.29 21.61 7.04
N ARG A 60 -20.48 22.66 6.25
CA ARG A 60 -21.19 22.67 4.96
C ARG A 60 -20.24 22.78 3.79
N TYR A 61 -20.68 22.33 2.63
CA TYR A 61 -19.95 22.50 1.38
C TYR A 61 -20.12 23.92 0.83
N TYR A 62 -19.11 24.42 0.11
CA TYR A 62 -19.20 25.69 -0.61
C TYR A 62 -20.24 25.61 -1.73
N SER A 63 -20.80 26.74 -2.16
CA SER A 63 -21.88 26.80 -3.13
C SER A 63 -21.53 26.25 -4.51
N ASP A 64 -20.24 26.27 -4.88
CA ASP A 64 -19.72 25.74 -6.14
C ASP A 64 -19.12 24.33 -6.00
N ALA A 65 -19.22 23.71 -4.82
CA ALA A 65 -18.73 22.37 -4.55
C ALA A 65 -19.64 21.34 -5.25
N THR A 66 -19.06 20.57 -6.16
CA THR A 66 -19.77 19.51 -6.87
C THR A 66 -19.16 18.14 -6.57
N PHE A 67 -19.98 17.09 -6.65
CA PHE A 67 -19.51 15.72 -6.57
C PHE A 67 -18.48 15.41 -7.67
N ASP A 68 -18.71 15.95 -8.88
CA ASP A 68 -17.85 15.74 -10.04
C ASP A 68 -16.45 16.31 -9.81
N LYS A 69 -16.31 17.52 -9.24
CA LYS A 69 -15.00 18.10 -8.87
C LYS A 69 -14.23 17.21 -7.89
N ALA A 70 -14.91 16.69 -6.87
CA ALA A 70 -14.29 15.77 -5.90
C ALA A 70 -13.92 14.42 -6.54
N HIS A 71 -14.73 13.95 -7.49
CA HIS A 71 -14.46 12.72 -8.23
C HIS A 71 -13.29 12.87 -9.21
N GLU A 72 -13.16 14.02 -9.89
CA GLU A 72 -12.00 14.35 -10.71
C GLU A 72 -10.72 14.38 -9.88
N LEU A 73 -10.76 15.00 -8.68
CA LEU A 73 -9.62 14.99 -7.76
C LEU A 73 -9.24 13.57 -7.32
N TYR A 74 -10.24 12.72 -7.07
CA TYR A 74 -10.02 11.31 -6.77
C TYR A 74 -9.34 10.56 -7.92
N LEU A 75 -9.82 10.75 -9.16
CA LEU A 75 -9.25 10.11 -10.35
C LEU A 75 -7.81 10.59 -10.61
N PHE A 76 -7.57 11.90 -10.50
CA PHE A 76 -6.23 12.46 -10.60
C PHE A 76 -5.24 11.83 -9.61
N ASP A 77 -5.64 11.67 -8.34
CA ASP A 77 -4.80 11.01 -7.33
C ASP A 77 -4.56 9.52 -7.66
N GLN A 78 -5.50 8.83 -8.30
CA GLN A 78 -5.22 7.47 -8.79
C GLN A 78 -4.15 7.46 -9.87
N ASP A 79 -4.28 8.32 -10.87
CA ASP A 79 -3.35 8.39 -12.00
C ASP A 79 -1.96 8.80 -11.53
N LEU A 80 -1.89 9.79 -10.63
CA LEU A 80 -0.64 10.22 -10.00
C LEU A 80 0.02 9.07 -9.23
N ARG A 81 -0.76 8.31 -8.44
CA ARG A 81 -0.25 7.16 -7.69
C ARG A 81 0.30 6.08 -8.63
N LEU A 82 -0.36 5.80 -9.75
CA LEU A 82 0.12 4.85 -10.74
C LEU A 82 1.44 5.31 -11.38
N LEU A 83 1.54 6.60 -11.72
CA LEU A 83 2.76 7.18 -12.27
C LEU A 83 3.92 7.09 -11.26
N VAL A 84 3.68 7.44 -10.00
CA VAL A 84 4.67 7.38 -8.92
C VAL A 84 5.12 5.93 -8.70
N PHE A 85 4.20 4.97 -8.62
CA PHE A 85 4.57 3.56 -8.47
C PHE A 85 5.42 3.03 -9.61
N LYS A 86 5.13 3.44 -10.85
CA LYS A 86 5.95 3.09 -12.01
C LYS A 86 7.39 3.59 -11.88
N LEU A 87 7.59 4.79 -11.32
CA LEU A 87 8.93 5.34 -11.10
C LEU A 87 9.63 4.67 -9.92
N ILE A 88 8.92 4.46 -8.80
CA ILE A 88 9.45 3.76 -7.62
C ILE A 88 9.93 2.36 -8.00
N GLN A 89 9.20 1.63 -8.84
CA GLN A 89 9.60 0.30 -9.29
C GLN A 89 10.98 0.31 -9.99
N LYS A 90 11.26 1.32 -10.82
CA LYS A 90 12.58 1.45 -11.48
C LYS A 90 13.68 1.76 -10.49
N ILE A 91 13.42 2.66 -9.54
CA ILE A 91 14.37 3.04 -8.49
C ILE A 91 14.67 1.84 -7.59
N GLU A 92 13.64 1.09 -7.19
CA GLU A 92 13.77 -0.10 -6.34
C GLU A 92 14.69 -1.14 -6.98
N ILE A 93 14.48 -1.45 -8.26
CA ILE A 93 15.32 -2.40 -8.98
C ILE A 93 16.76 -1.89 -9.07
N ALA A 94 16.96 -0.63 -9.45
CA ALA A 94 18.29 -0.05 -9.59
C ALA A 94 19.06 -0.04 -8.25
N VAL A 95 18.42 0.39 -7.16
CA VAL A 95 19.03 0.43 -5.83
C VAL A 95 19.34 -0.97 -5.34
N ARG A 96 18.37 -1.90 -5.39
CA ARG A 96 18.56 -3.28 -4.92
C ARG A 96 19.67 -3.99 -5.70
N SER A 97 19.68 -3.86 -7.03
CA SER A 97 20.70 -4.49 -7.88
C SER A 97 22.08 -3.87 -7.68
N SER A 98 22.18 -2.55 -7.53
CA SER A 98 23.47 -1.88 -7.27
C SER A 98 24.04 -2.27 -5.91
N PHE A 99 23.17 -2.33 -4.90
CA PHE A 99 23.55 -2.75 -3.56
C PHE A 99 24.04 -4.20 -3.54
N ASP A 100 23.27 -5.13 -4.12
CA ASP A 100 23.63 -6.55 -4.20
C ASP A 100 24.96 -6.76 -4.96
N TYR A 101 25.14 -6.06 -6.09
CA TYR A 101 26.37 -6.10 -6.87
C TYR A 101 27.58 -5.63 -6.05
N TRP A 102 27.45 -4.50 -5.35
CA TRP A 102 28.53 -3.92 -4.56
C TRP A 102 28.90 -4.80 -3.36
N VAL A 103 27.91 -5.25 -2.57
CA VAL A 103 28.16 -6.09 -1.39
C VAL A 103 28.75 -7.44 -1.79
N THR A 104 28.21 -8.08 -2.83
CA THR A 104 28.75 -9.33 -3.38
C THR A 104 30.17 -9.13 -3.91
N GLY A 105 30.44 -8.01 -4.58
CA GLY A 105 31.75 -7.68 -5.14
C GLY A 105 32.85 -7.56 -4.08
N ILE A 106 32.54 -6.97 -2.93
CA ILE A 106 33.47 -6.80 -1.80
C ILE A 106 33.65 -8.10 -1.02
N ASN A 107 32.56 -8.77 -0.67
CA ASN A 107 32.60 -9.94 0.21
C ASN A 107 32.87 -11.25 -0.55
N LYS A 108 32.83 -11.23 -1.89
CA LYS A 108 32.88 -12.42 -2.76
C LYS A 108 31.85 -13.49 -2.37
N ASN A 109 30.74 -13.07 -1.79
CA ASN A 109 29.68 -13.93 -1.27
C ASN A 109 28.34 -13.55 -1.90
N SER A 110 27.84 -14.40 -2.81
CA SER A 110 26.52 -14.22 -3.46
C SER A 110 25.34 -14.42 -2.50
N PHE A 111 25.59 -14.91 -1.29
CA PHE A 111 24.61 -15.13 -0.22
C PHE A 111 24.91 -14.23 1.00
N TRP A 112 25.50 -13.05 0.78
CA TRP A 112 25.87 -12.09 1.84
C TRP A 112 24.72 -11.80 2.82
N TYR A 113 23.47 -11.82 2.34
CA TYR A 113 22.29 -11.59 3.19
C TYR A 113 22.03 -12.71 4.22
N LEU A 114 22.68 -13.87 4.08
CA LEU A 114 22.65 -14.99 5.03
C LEU A 114 23.81 -14.94 6.03
N ASP A 115 24.83 -14.12 5.77
CA ASP A 115 26.01 -13.99 6.63
C ASP A 115 25.73 -12.99 7.77
N SER A 116 25.55 -13.51 8.98
CA SER A 116 25.23 -12.68 10.16
C SER A 116 26.36 -11.73 10.56
N SER A 117 27.61 -12.00 10.16
CA SER A 117 28.75 -11.13 10.47
C SER A 117 28.67 -9.75 9.78
N LEU A 118 27.87 -9.65 8.71
CA LEU A 118 27.65 -8.42 7.96
C LEU A 118 26.56 -7.52 8.56
N PHE A 119 25.94 -7.91 9.68
CA PHE A 119 24.81 -7.20 10.29
C PHE A 119 25.08 -6.84 11.75
N ASN A 120 24.81 -5.57 12.11
CA ASN A 120 24.99 -5.08 13.47
C ASN A 120 23.94 -5.59 14.48
N ASN A 121 22.79 -6.07 14.00
CA ASN A 121 21.68 -6.55 14.85
C ASN A 121 21.33 -7.99 14.48
N SER A 122 21.81 -8.92 15.31
CA SER A 122 21.61 -10.37 15.13
C SER A 122 20.14 -10.77 15.18
N ASP A 123 19.34 -10.18 16.07
CA ASP A 123 17.94 -10.59 16.26
C ASP A 123 17.07 -10.28 15.04
N ASN A 124 17.27 -9.10 14.45
CA ASN A 124 16.59 -8.71 13.22
C ASN A 124 17.07 -9.51 12.01
N HIS A 125 18.38 -9.82 11.95
CA HIS A 125 18.93 -10.68 10.91
C HIS A 125 18.34 -12.09 10.98
N ILE A 126 18.30 -12.71 12.16
CA ILE A 126 17.71 -14.03 12.38
C ILE A 126 16.24 -14.08 11.95
N LYS A 127 15.45 -13.05 12.30
CA LYS A 127 14.05 -12.94 11.85
C LYS A 127 13.94 -12.86 10.33
N THR A 128 14.81 -12.06 9.70
CA THR A 128 14.85 -11.90 8.24
C THR A 128 15.20 -13.21 7.55
N VAL A 129 16.28 -13.87 7.99
CA VAL A 129 16.72 -15.17 7.46
C VAL A 129 15.64 -16.24 7.63
N SER A 130 14.96 -16.27 8.79
CA SER A 130 13.86 -17.21 9.04
C SER A 130 12.68 -17.00 8.08
N ASN A 131 12.31 -15.75 7.82
CA ASN A 131 11.24 -15.43 6.86
C ASN A 131 11.63 -15.81 5.43
N VAL A 132 12.87 -15.49 5.02
CA VAL A 132 13.40 -15.87 3.70
C VAL A 132 13.40 -17.39 3.54
N SER A 133 13.83 -18.12 4.57
CA SER A 133 13.81 -19.59 4.59
C SER A 133 12.41 -20.16 4.41
N ALA A 134 11.44 -19.65 5.19
CA ALA A 134 10.06 -20.12 5.14
C ALA A 134 9.44 -19.89 3.77
N SER A 135 9.66 -18.71 3.18
CA SER A 135 9.22 -18.37 1.83
C SER A 135 9.90 -19.23 0.77
N PHE A 136 11.22 -19.41 0.84
CA PHE A 136 11.97 -20.25 -0.10
C PHE A 136 11.48 -21.70 -0.07
N ARG A 137 11.32 -22.30 1.12
CA ARG A 137 10.82 -23.67 1.28
C ARG A 137 9.43 -23.86 0.68
N LYS A 138 8.54 -22.89 0.85
CA LYS A 138 7.16 -22.91 0.32
C LYS A 138 7.06 -22.55 -1.17
N SER A 139 8.04 -21.86 -1.74
CA SER A 139 7.98 -21.44 -3.14
C SER A 139 7.93 -22.63 -4.10
N LYS A 140 6.98 -22.54 -5.04
CA LYS A 140 6.76 -23.49 -6.13
C LYS A 140 7.24 -22.95 -7.49
N GLU A 141 7.89 -21.78 -7.49
CA GLU A 141 8.43 -21.18 -8.69
C GLU A 141 9.59 -22.00 -9.26
N GLU A 142 9.74 -21.97 -10.57
CA GLU A 142 10.66 -22.85 -11.28
C GLU A 142 12.12 -22.68 -10.85
N PHE A 143 12.55 -21.44 -10.63
CA PHE A 143 13.90 -21.14 -10.14
C PHE A 143 14.13 -21.69 -8.73
N ALA A 144 13.12 -21.66 -7.86
CA ALA A 144 13.25 -22.14 -6.49
C ALA A 144 13.32 -23.68 -6.46
N LYS A 145 12.51 -24.37 -7.28
CA LYS A 145 12.60 -25.82 -7.47
C LYS A 145 13.96 -26.23 -8.02
N HIS A 146 14.37 -25.62 -9.12
CA HIS A 146 15.67 -25.85 -9.74
C HIS A 146 16.81 -25.67 -8.73
N TYR A 147 16.74 -24.61 -7.92
CA TYR A 147 17.75 -24.37 -6.89
C TYR A 147 17.80 -25.51 -5.84
N LYS A 148 16.63 -25.89 -5.28
CA LYS A 148 16.52 -26.96 -4.27
C LYS A 148 17.02 -28.32 -4.75
N GLU A 149 16.82 -28.64 -6.02
CA GLU A 149 17.20 -29.92 -6.60
C GLU A 149 18.69 -30.00 -6.93
N LYS A 150 19.32 -28.87 -7.30
CA LYS A 150 20.67 -28.86 -7.89
C LYS A 150 21.75 -28.24 -7.00
N TYR A 151 21.41 -27.34 -6.09
CA TYR A 151 22.39 -26.50 -5.40
C TYR A 151 22.26 -26.57 -3.88
N PHE A 152 23.41 -26.40 -3.21
CA PHE A 152 23.57 -26.16 -1.78
C PHE A 152 24.39 -24.88 -1.59
N ASN A 153 24.22 -24.16 -0.48
CA ASN A 153 25.12 -23.07 -0.09
C ASN A 153 25.62 -23.23 1.35
N GLU A 154 26.85 -22.81 1.59
CA GLU A 154 27.52 -22.96 2.88
C GLU A 154 27.01 -21.98 3.94
N TYR A 155 26.51 -20.82 3.50
CA TYR A 155 26.05 -19.74 4.37
C TYR A 155 24.69 -20.00 5.01
N CYS A 156 23.94 -21.00 4.54
CA CYS A 156 22.69 -21.36 5.17
C CYS A 156 22.29 -22.82 5.00
N PRO A 157 22.27 -23.61 6.09
CA PRO A 157 21.92 -25.03 6.08
C PRO A 157 20.39 -25.20 6.05
N PHE A 158 19.70 -24.60 5.07
CA PHE A 158 18.25 -24.82 4.90
C PHE A 158 17.90 -26.24 4.46
N HIS A 159 18.93 -27.02 4.09
CA HIS A 159 18.93 -28.47 4.04
C HIS A 159 20.04 -29.03 4.94
N ARG A 160 19.69 -29.39 6.17
CA ARG A 160 19.99 -30.73 6.71
C ARG A 160 18.69 -31.21 7.38
N GLY A 161 18.42 -32.51 7.22
CA GLY A 161 17.13 -33.18 7.48
C GLY A 161 16.49 -32.84 8.81
#